data_AF-A0A7S1K3E4-F1
#
_entry.id   AF-A0A7S1K3E4-F1
#
_cell.length_a   1.000
_cell.length_b   1.000
_cell.length_c   1.000
_cell.angle_alpha   90.00
_cell.angle_beta   90.00
_cell.angle_gamma   90.00
#
_symmetry.space_group_name_H-M   'P 1'
#
loop_
_entity.id
_entity.type
_entity.pdbx_description
1 polymer ?
#
loop_
_entity_poly.entity_id
_entity_poly.type
_entity_poly.pdbx_seq_one_letter_code
_entity_poly.pdbx_strand_id
1 'polypeptide(L)'
;SAGYVTLKDSFEALAATGILTLAFNHITAVDTSGEPLKKLARDIDLRNNSLERFDVPDSPSDWPSYVNLKNNTNLRLFVNTTMKIKDCAELTAMRDRGIQALVRNPNWPERNDDNGVSNGQVCTSVCRILNDVQLDHSINPTALCRCIPGYDGAGDNCTECPAGFYSNHNAGTHMCHPCRDTETSQAGKQECDCKEDHFKNASQMCQKNCE
;
A
#
# COMPACT_ATOMS: atom_id res chain seq x y z
N SER A 1 -30.18 -16.58 -19.25
CA SER A 1 -30.43 -15.85 -20.51
C SER A 1 -29.19 -15.01 -20.79
N ALA A 2 -28.53 -15.21 -21.94
CA ALA A 2 -27.44 -14.34 -22.35
C ALA A 2 -28.07 -13.09 -22.99
N GLY A 3 -27.94 -11.93 -22.32
CA GLY A 3 -28.27 -10.64 -22.92
C GLY A 3 -27.07 -10.13 -23.72
N TYR A 4 -27.30 -9.64 -24.92
CA TYR A 4 -26.28 -8.96 -25.73
C TYR A 4 -26.82 -7.61 -26.20
N VAL A 5 -25.95 -6.61 -26.16
CA VAL A 5 -26.22 -5.24 -26.65
C VAL A 5 -25.53 -5.12 -28.00
N THR A 6 -26.28 -4.85 -29.07
CA THR A 6 -25.78 -4.89 -30.46
C THR A 6 -25.78 -3.52 -31.15
N LEU A 7 -26.24 -2.46 -30.48
CA LEU A 7 -26.35 -1.13 -31.04
C LEU A 7 -25.10 -0.31 -30.72
N LYS A 8 -24.44 0.19 -31.77
CA LYS A 8 -23.30 1.13 -31.69
C LYS A 8 -23.60 2.29 -30.74
N ASP A 9 -24.80 2.84 -30.84
CA ASP A 9 -25.29 3.95 -30.02
C ASP A 9 -25.35 3.60 -28.53
N SER A 10 -25.57 2.32 -28.18
CA SER A 10 -25.56 1.85 -26.79
C SER A 10 -24.15 1.79 -26.21
N PHE A 11 -23.14 1.42 -27.01
CA PHE A 11 -21.74 1.49 -26.60
C PHE A 11 -21.25 2.94 -26.51
N GLU A 12 -21.68 3.82 -27.43
CA GLU A 12 -21.40 5.25 -27.35
C GLU A 12 -22.04 5.87 -26.09
N ALA A 13 -23.27 5.50 -25.77
CA ALA A 13 -23.94 5.94 -24.53
C ALA A 13 -23.25 5.42 -23.26
N LEU A 14 -22.80 4.16 -23.27
CA LEU A 14 -22.05 3.56 -22.16
C LEU A 14 -20.70 4.28 -21.96
N ALA A 15 -19.95 4.53 -23.03
CA ALA A 15 -18.70 5.29 -23.01
C ALA A 15 -18.91 6.75 -22.54
N ALA A 16 -20.00 7.40 -22.95
CA ALA A 16 -20.25 8.80 -22.62
C ALA A 16 -20.81 9.01 -21.21
N THR A 17 -21.65 8.09 -20.72
CA THR A 17 -22.44 8.31 -19.49
C THR A 17 -22.65 7.08 -18.62
N GLY A 18 -22.37 5.89 -19.14
CA GLY A 18 -22.75 4.66 -18.46
C GLY A 18 -21.73 4.18 -17.43
N ILE A 19 -22.23 3.33 -16.55
CA ILE A 19 -21.48 2.70 -15.47
C ILE A 19 -21.37 1.22 -15.77
N LEU A 20 -20.15 0.70 -15.85
CA LEU A 20 -19.88 -0.73 -15.92
C LEU A 20 -19.47 -1.22 -14.54
N THR A 21 -20.35 -1.96 -13.87
CA THR A 21 -20.02 -2.63 -12.60
C THR A 21 -19.72 -4.10 -12.85
N LEU A 22 -18.50 -4.49 -12.49
CA LEU A 22 -17.99 -5.85 -12.47
C LEU A 22 -17.48 -6.19 -11.06
N ALA A 23 -18.04 -5.53 -10.05
CA ALA A 23 -17.68 -5.75 -8.66
C ALA A 23 -18.08 -7.15 -8.19
N PHE A 24 -17.35 -7.70 -7.22
CA PHE A 24 -17.63 -9.01 -6.62
C PHE A 24 -17.58 -10.16 -7.64
N ASN A 25 -16.49 -10.24 -8.39
CA ASN A 25 -16.22 -11.32 -9.33
C ASN A 25 -14.85 -11.95 -9.03
N HIS A 26 -14.35 -12.77 -9.96
CA HIS A 26 -13.03 -13.40 -9.90
C HIS A 26 -12.14 -12.94 -11.06
N ILE A 27 -12.26 -11.67 -11.47
CA ILE A 27 -11.45 -11.12 -12.56
C ILE A 27 -10.01 -10.98 -12.07
N THR A 28 -9.05 -11.51 -12.84
CA THR A 28 -7.63 -11.51 -12.50
C THR A 28 -6.81 -10.51 -13.31
N ALA A 29 -7.30 -10.10 -14.47
CA ALA A 29 -6.67 -9.08 -15.30
C ALA A 29 -7.72 -8.31 -16.10
N VAL A 30 -7.43 -7.03 -16.35
CA VAL A 30 -8.09 -6.22 -17.37
C VAL A 30 -7.03 -5.87 -18.40
N ASP A 31 -7.18 -6.40 -19.60
CA ASP A 31 -6.34 -6.14 -20.76
C ASP A 31 -7.19 -5.44 -21.81
N THR A 32 -6.73 -4.27 -22.26
CA THR A 32 -7.47 -3.46 -23.23
C THR A 32 -7.00 -3.70 -24.66
N SER A 33 -5.92 -4.47 -24.84
CA SER A 33 -5.27 -4.70 -26.12
C SER A 33 -4.94 -3.40 -26.87
N GLY A 34 -4.66 -2.32 -26.12
CA GLY A 34 -4.34 -0.99 -26.65
C GLY A 34 -5.55 -0.10 -26.93
N GLU A 35 -6.78 -0.53 -26.63
CA GLU A 35 -7.97 0.31 -26.76
C GLU A 35 -8.21 1.16 -25.50
N PRO A 36 -8.55 2.45 -25.62
CA PRO A 36 -8.85 3.29 -24.46
C PRO A 36 -9.98 2.74 -23.59
N LEU A 37 -9.74 2.58 -22.29
CA LEU A 37 -10.74 2.14 -21.30
C LEU A 37 -12.01 2.99 -21.32
N LYS A 38 -11.89 4.30 -21.59
CA LYS A 38 -13.05 5.20 -21.72
C LYS A 38 -14.05 4.80 -22.81
N LYS A 39 -13.62 4.02 -23.82
CA LYS A 39 -14.52 3.50 -24.87
C LYS A 39 -15.45 2.41 -24.34
N LEU A 40 -15.08 1.77 -23.23
CA LEU A 40 -15.87 0.72 -22.62
C LEU A 40 -17.02 1.31 -21.79
N ALA A 41 -16.70 2.22 -20.86
CA ALA A 41 -17.68 2.93 -20.05
C ALA A 41 -17.08 4.23 -19.48
N ARG A 42 -17.95 5.17 -19.11
CA ARG A 42 -17.56 6.39 -18.40
C ARG A 42 -17.00 6.07 -17.01
N ASP A 43 -17.71 5.22 -16.27
CA ASP A 43 -17.34 4.81 -14.91
C ASP A 43 -17.21 3.28 -14.84
N ILE A 44 -16.15 2.79 -14.22
CA ILE A 44 -15.84 1.35 -14.12
C ILE A 44 -15.67 0.96 -12.65
N ASP A 45 -16.49 0.04 -12.15
CA ASP A 45 -16.37 -0.51 -10.79
C ASP A 45 -15.86 -1.96 -10.83
N LEU A 46 -14.62 -2.16 -10.42
CA LEU A 46 -13.90 -3.44 -10.40
C LEU A 46 -13.51 -3.87 -8.99
N ARG A 47 -14.13 -3.28 -7.95
CA ARG A 47 -13.83 -3.64 -6.57
C ARG A 47 -14.13 -5.10 -6.24
N ASN A 48 -13.47 -5.64 -5.23
CA ASN A 48 -13.69 -7.01 -4.75
C ASN A 48 -13.53 -8.03 -5.88
N ASN A 49 -12.37 -8.01 -6.53
CA ASN A 49 -11.97 -8.97 -7.55
C ASN A 49 -10.63 -9.62 -7.12
N SER A 50 -9.96 -10.31 -8.03
CA SER A 50 -8.64 -10.89 -7.81
C SER A 50 -7.61 -10.31 -8.79
N LEU A 51 -7.75 -9.03 -9.13
CA LEU A 51 -6.92 -8.39 -10.13
C LEU A 51 -5.45 -8.43 -9.70
N GLU A 52 -4.59 -8.90 -10.60
CA GLU A 52 -3.14 -8.86 -10.44
C GLU A 52 -2.53 -7.73 -11.26
N ARG A 53 -3.18 -7.40 -12.38
CA ARG A 53 -2.76 -6.39 -13.35
C ARG A 53 -3.98 -5.64 -13.88
N PHE A 54 -3.81 -4.34 -14.11
CA PHE A 54 -4.79 -3.48 -14.74
C PHE A 54 -4.06 -2.58 -15.75
N ASP A 55 -4.55 -2.55 -16.98
CA ASP A 55 -3.90 -1.78 -18.03
C ASP A 55 -4.06 -0.27 -17.78
N VAL A 56 -2.95 0.47 -17.87
CA VAL A 56 -2.92 1.92 -17.66
C VAL A 56 -2.66 2.58 -19.00
N PRO A 57 -3.65 3.23 -19.63
CA PRO A 57 -3.46 3.80 -20.95
C PRO A 57 -2.46 4.96 -20.92
N ASP A 58 -1.61 5.07 -21.95
CA ASP A 58 -0.51 6.04 -22.04
C ASP A 58 -0.94 7.52 -21.97
N SER A 59 -2.18 7.82 -22.37
CA SER A 59 -2.74 9.17 -22.34
C SER A 59 -3.75 9.33 -21.20
N PRO A 60 -3.66 10.40 -20.37
CA PRO A 60 -4.69 10.72 -19.39
C PRO A 60 -6.08 10.90 -20.02
N SER A 61 -6.12 11.31 -21.29
CA SER A 61 -7.38 11.47 -22.02
C SER A 61 -8.07 10.15 -22.34
N ASP A 62 -7.38 9.01 -22.25
CA ASP A 62 -7.88 7.66 -22.53
C ASP A 62 -8.46 6.95 -21.30
N TRP A 63 -8.34 7.58 -20.13
CA TRP A 63 -8.91 7.10 -18.88
C TRP A 63 -10.43 7.32 -18.82
N PRO A 64 -11.17 6.39 -18.18
CA PRO A 64 -12.55 6.64 -17.77
C PRO A 64 -12.62 7.82 -16.79
N SER A 65 -13.81 8.40 -16.64
CA SER A 65 -14.05 9.44 -15.63
C SER A 65 -13.97 8.90 -14.20
N TYR A 66 -14.12 7.59 -14.00
CA TYR A 66 -14.00 6.97 -12.69
C TYR A 66 -13.61 5.50 -12.80
N VAL A 67 -12.69 5.06 -11.96
CA VAL A 67 -12.30 3.63 -11.85
C VAL A 67 -12.18 3.25 -10.37
N ASN A 68 -12.88 2.20 -9.95
CA ASN A 68 -12.77 1.67 -8.60
C ASN A 68 -12.06 0.31 -8.58
N LEU A 69 -10.89 0.25 -7.95
CA LEU A 69 -10.04 -0.93 -7.88
C LEU A 69 -9.86 -1.46 -6.46
N LYS A 70 -10.61 -0.92 -5.48
CA LYS A 70 -10.56 -1.32 -4.06
C LYS A 70 -10.70 -2.82 -3.85
N ASN A 71 -10.10 -3.36 -2.81
CA ASN A 71 -10.19 -4.79 -2.47
C ASN A 71 -9.74 -5.72 -3.60
N ASN A 72 -8.59 -5.40 -4.21
CA ASN A 72 -7.86 -6.27 -5.12
C ASN A 72 -6.45 -6.49 -4.55
N THR A 73 -6.31 -7.43 -3.63
CA THR A 73 -5.11 -7.59 -2.79
C THR A 73 -3.84 -7.91 -3.58
N ASN A 74 -3.98 -8.61 -4.70
CA ASN A 74 -2.86 -9.01 -5.55
C ASN A 74 -2.52 -7.96 -6.62
N LEU A 75 -3.25 -6.84 -6.69
CA LEU A 75 -3.07 -5.85 -7.74
C LEU A 75 -1.71 -5.19 -7.58
N ARG A 76 -0.84 -5.41 -8.56
CA ARG A 76 0.50 -4.83 -8.55
C ARG A 76 0.40 -3.34 -8.85
N LEU A 77 1.05 -2.54 -8.01
CA LEU A 77 1.21 -1.11 -8.25
C LEU A 77 1.98 -0.91 -9.57
N PHE A 78 1.50 -0.01 -10.43
CA PHE A 78 2.05 0.26 -11.77
C PHE A 78 3.33 1.08 -11.70
N VAL A 79 4.40 0.52 -11.13
CA VAL A 79 5.71 1.15 -11.17
C VAL A 79 6.79 0.15 -11.49
N ASN A 80 7.64 0.57 -12.43
CA ASN A 80 9.04 0.21 -12.46
C ASN A 80 9.62 0.54 -11.07
N THR A 81 9.94 -0.49 -10.29
CA THR A 81 10.26 -0.47 -8.84
C THR A 81 11.47 0.39 -8.45
N THR A 82 12.09 1.07 -9.41
CA THR A 82 13.27 1.93 -9.25
C THR A 82 12.93 3.41 -9.06
N MET A 83 11.70 3.84 -9.30
CA MET A 83 11.31 5.25 -9.19
C MET A 83 11.13 5.68 -7.73
N LYS A 84 11.99 6.59 -7.26
CA LYS A 84 11.93 7.18 -5.91
C LYS A 84 11.37 8.60 -6.00
N ILE A 85 10.15 8.79 -5.49
CA ILE A 85 9.54 10.11 -5.31
C ILE A 85 9.66 10.55 -3.84
N LYS A 86 9.71 11.86 -3.59
CA LYS A 86 9.70 12.47 -2.25
C LYS A 86 8.29 12.66 -1.71
N ASP A 87 7.34 12.92 -2.59
CA ASP A 87 5.92 13.07 -2.27
C ASP A 87 5.07 12.84 -3.53
N CYS A 88 3.74 12.87 -3.38
CA CYS A 88 2.83 12.68 -4.50
C CYS A 88 2.82 13.85 -5.50
N ALA A 89 3.29 15.05 -5.14
CA ALA A 89 3.33 16.19 -6.05
C ALA A 89 4.44 16.02 -7.10
N GLU A 90 5.55 15.37 -6.74
CA GLU A 90 6.62 15.03 -7.69
C GLU A 90 6.14 14.12 -8.83
N LEU A 91 5.14 13.27 -8.56
CA LEU A 91 4.53 12.41 -9.58
C LEU A 91 3.83 13.24 -10.67
N THR A 92 3.25 14.40 -10.32
CA THR A 92 2.65 15.32 -11.30
C THR A 92 3.69 15.90 -12.26
N ALA A 93 4.90 16.20 -11.79
CA ALA A 93 5.99 16.69 -12.65
C ALA A 93 6.51 15.60 -13.61
N MET A 94 6.35 14.32 -13.26
CA MET A 94 6.73 13.20 -14.13
C MET A 94 5.70 12.91 -15.23
N ARG A 95 4.44 13.35 -15.04
CA ARG A 95 3.39 13.29 -16.07
C ARG A 95 3.85 13.96 -17.37
N ASP A 96 4.50 15.12 -17.25
CA ASP A 96 4.94 15.91 -18.41
C ASP A 96 6.05 15.19 -19.21
N ARG A 97 6.60 14.09 -18.67
CA ARG A 97 7.56 13.18 -19.32
C ARG A 97 6.91 11.89 -19.83
N GLY A 98 5.59 11.80 -19.82
CA GLY A 98 4.83 10.63 -20.29
C GLY A 98 4.80 9.45 -19.33
N ILE A 99 5.21 9.62 -18.07
CA ILE A 99 5.20 8.53 -17.08
C ILE A 99 3.84 8.51 -16.39
N GLN A 100 3.08 7.42 -16.58
CA GLN A 100 1.92 7.10 -15.77
C GLN A 100 2.26 5.99 -14.78
N ALA A 101 2.08 6.26 -13.49
CA ALA A 101 2.37 5.29 -12.45
C ALA A 101 1.42 5.43 -11.27
N LEU A 102 1.11 4.30 -10.65
CA LEU A 102 0.52 4.23 -9.31
C LEU A 102 1.63 3.90 -8.34
N VAL A 103 2.14 4.91 -7.62
CA VAL A 103 3.30 4.76 -6.74
C VAL A 103 2.86 4.82 -5.29
N ARG A 104 3.46 4.03 -4.40
CA ARG A 104 3.26 4.19 -2.97
C ARG A 104 3.65 5.61 -2.53
N ASN A 105 2.82 6.25 -1.71
CA ASN A 105 3.20 7.50 -1.07
C ASN A 105 4.37 7.28 -0.08
N PRO A 106 5.53 7.91 -0.31
CA PRO A 106 6.72 7.72 0.53
C PRO A 106 6.54 8.26 1.96
N ASN A 107 5.59 9.18 2.16
CA ASN A 107 5.31 9.80 3.44
C ASN A 107 4.27 8.96 4.19
N TRP A 108 4.73 8.20 5.18
CA TRP A 108 3.87 7.43 6.06
C TRP A 108 3.08 8.38 6.98
N PRO A 109 1.78 8.12 7.21
CA PRO A 109 1.00 8.94 8.11
C PRO A 109 1.56 8.85 9.54
N GLU A 110 1.51 9.97 10.26
CA GLU A 110 1.80 9.99 11.69
C GLU A 110 0.75 9.18 12.45
N ARG A 111 1.17 8.45 13.48
CA ARG A 111 0.28 7.62 14.29
C ARG A 111 -0.48 8.53 15.26
N ASN A 112 -1.80 8.59 15.11
CA ASN A 112 -2.67 9.11 16.16
C ASN A 112 -3.08 7.94 17.05
N ASP A 113 -2.42 7.80 18.19
CA ASP A 113 -2.63 6.71 19.17
C ASP A 113 -4.02 6.74 19.85
N ASP A 114 -4.85 7.74 19.56
CA ASP A 114 -6.11 8.02 20.26
C ASP A 114 -7.27 7.07 19.91
N ASN A 115 -7.18 6.30 18.82
CA ASN A 115 -8.20 5.33 18.44
C ASN A 115 -7.60 3.93 18.49
N GLY A 116 -7.51 3.40 19.71
CA GLY A 116 -7.02 2.05 19.98
C GLY A 116 -7.79 0.99 19.20
N VAL A 117 -7.24 0.61 18.05
CA VAL A 117 -7.01 -0.74 17.51
C VAL A 117 -6.04 -0.54 16.34
N SER A 118 -4.75 -0.28 16.60
CA SER A 118 -3.75 -0.47 15.54
C SER A 118 -3.33 -1.93 15.61
N ASN A 119 -3.62 -2.75 14.59
CA ASN A 119 -3.14 -4.15 14.49
C ASN A 119 -1.60 -4.18 14.22
N GLY A 120 -0.84 -3.32 14.90
CA GLY A 120 0.61 -3.21 14.72
C GLY A 120 1.08 -2.59 13.41
N GLN A 121 0.20 -2.01 12.59
CA GLN A 121 0.54 -1.54 11.25
C GLN A 121 0.18 -0.07 11.00
N VAL A 122 0.89 0.52 10.05
CA VAL A 122 0.56 1.80 9.42
C VAL A 122 0.52 1.61 7.92
N CYS A 123 -0.53 2.12 7.28
CA CYS A 123 -0.72 2.04 5.83
C CYS A 123 -0.68 3.43 5.20
N THR A 124 -0.02 3.55 4.07
CA THR A 124 0.06 4.78 3.29
C THR A 124 -0.87 4.72 2.08
N SER A 125 -1.15 5.87 1.49
CA SER A 125 -1.95 5.98 0.29
C SER A 125 -1.13 5.67 -0.97
N VAL A 126 -1.81 5.46 -2.09
CA VAL A 126 -1.18 5.45 -3.42
C VAL A 126 -1.15 6.86 -3.97
N CYS A 127 0.04 7.37 -4.30
CA CYS A 127 0.20 8.54 -5.15
C CYS A 127 -0.30 8.21 -6.56
N ARG A 128 -1.18 9.07 -7.05
CA ARG A 128 -1.82 8.94 -8.36
C ARG A 128 -1.85 10.29 -9.02
N ILE A 129 -1.68 10.29 -10.35
CA ILE A 129 -1.88 11.47 -11.21
C ILE A 129 -3.34 11.53 -11.68
N LEU A 130 -4.07 10.42 -11.55
CA LEU A 130 -5.41 10.21 -12.05
C LEU A 130 -6.37 10.40 -10.89
N ASN A 131 -7.12 11.50 -10.90
CA ASN A 131 -7.91 11.92 -9.74
C ASN A 131 -9.04 10.93 -9.40
N ASP A 132 -9.52 10.18 -10.38
CA ASP A 132 -10.74 9.38 -10.26
C ASP A 132 -10.51 7.87 -10.14
N VAL A 133 -9.25 7.44 -9.89
CA VAL A 133 -8.93 6.05 -9.54
C VAL A 133 -9.02 5.86 -8.04
N GLN A 134 -10.00 5.08 -7.60
CA GLN A 134 -10.21 4.71 -6.21
C GLN A 134 -9.41 3.45 -5.86
N LEU A 135 -8.50 3.64 -4.90
CA LEU A 135 -7.60 2.64 -4.34
C LEU A 135 -7.73 2.69 -2.82
N ASP A 136 -7.40 1.59 -2.15
CA ASP A 136 -7.27 1.54 -0.70
C ASP A 136 -6.04 0.72 -0.29
N HIS A 137 -5.78 0.64 1.01
CA HIS A 137 -4.63 -0.05 1.58
C HIS A 137 -4.69 -1.57 1.43
N SER A 138 -5.83 -2.14 1.04
CA SER A 138 -5.94 -3.58 0.79
C SER A 138 -5.17 -4.01 -0.46
N ILE A 139 -4.89 -3.07 -1.37
CA ILE A 139 -4.17 -3.34 -2.61
C ILE A 139 -2.69 -3.47 -2.31
N ASN A 140 -2.11 -4.64 -2.57
CA ASN A 140 -0.71 -4.93 -2.29
C ASN A 140 -0.29 -4.45 -0.88
N PRO A 141 -0.88 -5.05 0.18
CA PRO A 141 -0.69 -4.58 1.55
C PRO A 141 0.79 -4.62 1.94
N THR A 142 1.56 -5.60 1.45
CA THR A 142 3.01 -5.68 1.67
C THR A 142 3.78 -4.47 1.13
N ALA A 143 3.27 -3.80 0.09
CA ALA A 143 3.85 -2.56 -0.41
C ALA A 143 3.31 -1.32 0.34
N LEU A 144 2.00 -1.27 0.60
CA LEU A 144 1.31 -0.07 1.11
C LEU A 144 1.23 0.01 2.64
N CYS A 145 1.49 -1.07 3.34
CA CYS A 145 1.47 -1.15 4.78
C CYS A 145 2.83 -1.62 5.29
N ARG A 146 3.17 -1.18 6.50
CA ARG A 146 4.35 -1.66 7.23
C ARG A 146 4.01 -1.76 8.71
N CYS A 147 4.69 -2.67 9.40
CA CYS A 147 4.58 -2.77 10.83
C CYS A 147 5.22 -1.57 11.52
N ILE A 148 4.62 -1.14 12.62
CA ILE A 148 5.12 -0.07 13.49
C ILE A 148 6.22 -0.64 14.40
N PRO A 149 7.06 0.21 15.03
CA PRO A 149 8.03 -0.23 16.01
C PRO A 149 7.36 -1.03 17.15
N GLY A 150 7.99 -2.11 17.59
CA GLY A 150 7.43 -3.08 18.53
C GLY A 150 6.64 -4.22 17.89
N TYR A 151 6.42 -4.19 16.57
CA TYR A 151 5.75 -5.25 15.81
C TYR A 151 6.65 -5.75 14.68
N ASP A 152 6.48 -7.01 14.29
CA ASP A 152 7.08 -7.58 13.09
C ASP A 152 6.06 -8.12 12.09
N GLY A 153 6.53 -8.41 10.89
CA GLY A 153 5.71 -8.96 9.82
C GLY A 153 5.78 -8.15 8.54
N ALA A 154 4.77 -8.31 7.70
CA ALA A 154 4.75 -7.72 6.37
C ALA A 154 3.34 -7.23 6.02
N GLY A 155 3.27 -6.02 5.46
CA GLY A 155 2.02 -5.40 5.08
C GLY A 155 1.13 -5.09 6.27
N ASP A 156 -0.07 -5.63 6.26
CA ASP A 156 -1.09 -5.52 7.30
C ASP A 156 -1.10 -6.69 8.28
N ASN A 157 -0.25 -7.70 8.06
CA ASN A 157 -0.08 -8.83 8.94
C ASN A 157 1.09 -8.58 9.90
N CYS A 158 0.82 -7.84 10.96
CA CYS A 158 1.81 -7.47 11.97
C CYS A 158 1.54 -8.16 13.31
N THR A 159 2.59 -8.71 13.90
CA THR A 159 2.57 -9.42 15.19
C THR A 159 3.40 -8.66 16.20
N GLU A 160 2.90 -8.55 17.43
CA GLU A 160 3.66 -7.88 18.50
C GLU A 160 4.93 -8.67 18.83
N CYS A 161 6.06 -7.96 19.00
CA CYS A 161 7.30 -8.60 19.39
C CYS A 161 7.17 -9.23 20.78
N PRO A 162 7.60 -10.49 20.98
CA PRO A 162 7.59 -11.11 22.29
C PRO A 162 8.62 -10.46 23.22
N ALA A 163 8.47 -10.71 24.53
CA ALA A 163 9.44 -10.26 25.53
C ALA A 163 10.86 -10.77 25.21
N GLY A 164 11.86 -9.92 25.43
CA GLY A 164 13.25 -10.17 25.05
C GLY A 164 13.59 -9.86 23.59
N PHE A 165 12.63 -9.33 22.82
CA PHE A 165 12.84 -8.87 21.45
C PHE A 165 12.35 -7.42 21.26
N TYR A 166 12.84 -6.77 20.20
CA TYR A 166 12.44 -5.43 19.81
C TYR A 166 12.34 -5.29 18.29
N SER A 167 11.60 -4.30 17.80
CA SER A 167 11.66 -3.90 16.39
C SER A 167 11.54 -2.38 16.26
N ASN A 168 12.26 -1.78 15.32
CA ASN A 168 12.17 -0.34 15.07
C ASN A 168 12.52 -0.01 13.63
N HIS A 169 12.33 1.25 13.24
CA HIS A 169 12.58 1.66 11.85
C HIS A 169 14.05 1.55 11.42
N ASN A 170 15.01 1.52 12.36
CA ASN A 170 16.44 1.43 12.05
C ASN A 170 16.87 -0.02 11.80
N ALA A 171 16.44 -0.95 12.67
CA ALA A 171 16.71 -2.37 12.51
C ALA A 171 15.79 -3.03 11.46
N GLY A 172 14.62 -2.43 11.25
CA GLY A 172 13.54 -2.95 10.44
C GLY A 172 12.39 -3.46 11.31
N THR A 173 11.17 -3.34 10.78
CA THR A 173 9.95 -3.87 11.41
C THR A 173 9.43 -5.11 10.68
N HIS A 174 10.31 -5.79 9.92
CA HIS A 174 9.98 -7.01 9.19
C HIS A 174 10.22 -8.29 10.00
N MET A 175 11.03 -8.18 11.07
CA MET A 175 11.27 -9.23 12.06
C MET A 175 11.56 -8.59 13.42
N CYS A 176 11.25 -9.29 14.51
CA CYS A 176 11.71 -8.91 15.83
C CYS A 176 13.17 -9.33 16.04
N HIS A 177 13.97 -8.41 16.57
CA HIS A 177 15.38 -8.60 16.85
C HIS A 177 15.59 -8.94 18.33
N PRO A 178 16.43 -9.92 18.68
CA PRO A 178 16.67 -10.28 20.07
C PRO A 178 17.44 -9.16 20.79
N CYS A 179 17.09 -8.92 22.05
CA CYS A 179 17.91 -8.13 22.96
C CYS A 179 19.24 -8.85 23.24
N ARG A 180 20.28 -8.07 23.57
CA ARG A 180 21.56 -8.65 24.00
C ARG A 180 21.41 -9.32 25.37
N ASP A 181 22.40 -10.14 25.74
CA ASP A 181 22.38 -10.87 27.00
C ASP A 181 22.29 -9.98 28.26
N THR A 182 22.77 -8.74 28.20
CA THR A 182 22.69 -7.76 29.29
C THR A 182 21.46 -6.86 29.22
N GLU A 183 20.56 -7.12 28.28
CA GLU A 183 19.39 -6.32 27.95
C GLU A 183 18.10 -7.15 28.03
N THR A 184 16.96 -6.48 28.21
CA THR A 184 15.65 -7.10 28.22
C THR A 184 14.61 -6.15 27.64
N SER A 185 13.46 -6.68 27.26
CA SER A 185 12.34 -5.90 26.78
C SER A 185 11.04 -6.60 27.16
N GLN A 186 10.00 -5.80 27.42
CA GLN A 186 8.63 -6.30 27.46
C GLN A 186 8.14 -6.55 26.02
N ALA A 187 7.01 -7.24 25.89
CA ALA A 187 6.35 -7.38 24.60
C ALA A 187 6.02 -6.00 23.99
N GLY A 188 6.09 -5.89 22.67
CA GLY A 188 5.73 -4.66 21.94
C GLY A 188 6.73 -3.52 22.05
N LYS A 189 7.96 -3.78 22.51
CA LYS A 189 8.98 -2.73 22.68
C LYS A 189 9.76 -2.44 21.40
N GLN A 190 10.08 -1.17 21.20
CA GLN A 190 10.89 -0.70 20.07
C GLN A 190 12.40 -0.68 20.31
N GLU A 191 12.80 -0.88 21.56
CA GLU A 191 14.19 -0.94 22.01
C GLU A 191 14.30 -1.82 23.25
N CYS A 192 15.51 -2.26 23.54
CA CYS A 192 15.81 -2.99 24.77
C CYS A 192 16.30 -2.05 25.87
N ASP A 193 15.92 -2.38 27.09
CA ASP A 193 16.36 -1.76 28.32
C ASP A 193 17.46 -2.61 28.96
N CYS A 194 18.32 -2.02 29.80
CA CYS A 194 19.28 -2.80 30.56
C CYS A 194 18.55 -3.70 31.57
N LYS A 195 19.04 -4.93 31.75
CA LYS A 195 18.60 -5.79 32.86
C LYS A 195 18.87 -5.11 34.20
N GLU A 196 18.21 -5.58 35.26
CA GLU A 196 18.50 -5.14 36.62
C GLU A 196 20.02 -5.20 36.90
N ASP A 197 20.52 -4.20 37.64
CA ASP A 197 21.93 -3.97 37.97
C ASP A 197 22.88 -3.67 36.78
N HIS A 198 22.36 -3.46 35.57
CA HIS A 198 23.13 -3.00 34.41
C HIS A 198 22.77 -1.57 34.03
N PHE A 199 23.75 -0.79 33.60
CA PHE A 199 23.58 0.60 33.18
C PHE A 199 24.17 0.81 31.78
N LYS A 200 23.58 1.73 30.99
CA LYS A 200 24.13 2.13 29.70
C LYS A 200 25.42 2.90 29.92
N ASN A 201 26.54 2.39 29.43
CA ASN A 201 27.82 3.10 29.43
C ASN A 201 27.86 4.20 28.34
N ALA A 202 28.98 4.92 28.24
CA ALA A 202 29.17 5.97 27.23
C ALA A 202 29.07 5.47 25.77
N SER A 203 29.22 4.17 25.54
CA SER A 203 29.06 3.51 24.24
C SER A 203 27.66 2.93 24.02
N GLN A 204 26.67 3.30 24.86
CA GLN A 204 25.30 2.79 24.84
C GLN A 204 25.18 1.26 25.02
N MET A 205 26.16 0.63 25.67
CA MET A 205 26.11 -0.79 26.00
C MET A 205 25.73 -0.98 27.47
N CYS A 206 24.84 -1.93 27.74
CA CYS A 206 24.49 -2.31 29.11
C CYS A 206 25.63 -3.12 29.75
N GLN A 207 26.22 -2.55 30.81
CA GLN A 207 27.28 -3.17 31.59
C GLN A 207 26.92 -3.13 33.07
N LYS A 208 27.32 -4.17 33.81
CA LYS A 208 27.22 -4.18 35.27
C LYS A 208 28.16 -3.13 35.85
N ASN A 209 27.72 -2.40 36.87
CA ASN A 209 28.60 -1.47 37.57
C ASN A 209 29.62 -2.31 38.36
N CYS A 210 30.87 -2.36 37.91
CA CYS A 210 31.96 -2.91 38.69
C CYS A 210 32.52 -1.75 39.51
N GLU A 211 32.30 -1.77 40.82
CA GLU A 211 33.03 -0.91 41.76
C GLU A 211 34.54 -1.12 41.66
#